data_AF-A0A349X8V1-F1
#
_entry.id   AF-A0A349X8V1-F1
#
_cell.length_a   1.000
_cell.length_b   1.000
_cell.length_c   1.000
_cell.angle_alpha   90.00
_cell.angle_beta   90.00
_cell.angle_gamma   90.00
#
_symmetry.space_group_name_H-M   'P 1'
#
loop_
_entity.id
_entity.type
_entity.pdbx_description
1 polymer ?
#
loop_
_entity_poly.entity_id
_entity_poly.type
_entity_poly.pdbx_seq_one_letter_code
_entity_poly.pdbx_strand_id
1 'polypeptide(L)'
;MFVGHYAASLALKKVEPKASLGTLFLAVQFVDILFFPFVMLGIERLNIIENFTSSTHFELEYMPYTHSLLATFLWAALIYLLFRTVRSATRRIALVIAIGVMSYWFLDLLVHTPDLPLWSDDSLKL
;
A
#
# COMPACT_ATOMS: atom_id res chain seq x y z
N MET A 1 -9.10 3.41 -2.12
CA MET A 1 -9.78 2.46 -3.05
C MET A 1 -9.79 1.03 -2.50
N PHE A 2 -10.61 0.76 -1.48
CA PHE A 2 -10.48 -0.47 -0.67
C PHE A 2 -10.78 -1.78 -1.41
N VAL A 3 -11.88 -1.84 -2.17
CA VAL A 3 -12.36 -3.11 -2.76
C VAL A 3 -11.43 -3.63 -3.87
N GLY A 4 -10.82 -2.72 -4.66
CA GLY A 4 -9.90 -3.07 -5.74
C GLY A 4 -8.67 -3.83 -5.25
N HIS A 5 -8.11 -3.42 -4.12
CA HIS A 5 -6.93 -4.05 -3.51
C HIS A 5 -7.20 -5.50 -3.07
N TYR A 6 -8.40 -5.80 -2.56
CA TYR A 6 -8.76 -7.18 -2.20
C TYR A 6 -8.83 -8.11 -3.43
N ALA A 7 -9.15 -7.61 -4.62
CA ALA A 7 -9.10 -8.43 -5.83
C ALA A 7 -7.67 -8.93 -6.10
N ALA A 8 -6.65 -8.10 -5.89
CA ALA A 8 -5.25 -8.50 -6.01
C ALA A 8 -4.87 -9.61 -5.03
N SER A 9 -5.34 -9.51 -3.77
CA SER A 9 -5.08 -10.54 -2.77
C SER A 9 -5.67 -11.91 -3.14
N LEU A 10 -6.87 -11.93 -3.73
CA LEU A 10 -7.53 -13.16 -4.21
C LEU A 10 -6.81 -13.75 -5.42
N ALA A 11 -6.35 -12.90 -6.35
CA ALA A 11 -5.51 -13.32 -7.47
C ALA A 11 -4.19 -13.95 -6.98
N LEU A 12 -3.53 -13.31 -6.01
CA LEU A 12 -2.29 -13.80 -5.41
C LEU A 12 -2.49 -15.11 -4.63
N LYS A 13 -3.64 -15.27 -3.97
CA LYS A 13 -4.00 -16.53 -3.30
C LYS A 13 -4.10 -17.70 -4.27
N LYS A 14 -4.56 -17.46 -5.51
CA LYS A 14 -4.56 -18.48 -6.57
C LYS A 14 -3.13 -18.80 -7.04
N VAL A 15 -2.25 -17.81 -7.11
CA VAL A 15 -0.84 -17.98 -7.52
C VAL A 15 -0.02 -18.76 -6.48
N GLU A 16 -0.26 -18.53 -5.18
CA GLU A 16 0.35 -19.28 -4.09
C GLU A 16 -0.71 -19.68 -3.03
N PRO A 17 -1.35 -20.85 -3.20
CA PRO A 17 -2.39 -21.32 -2.30
C PRO A 17 -1.92 -21.55 -0.86
N LYS A 18 -0.62 -21.71 -0.61
CA LYS A 18 -0.10 -21.88 0.76
C LYS A 18 0.05 -20.55 1.51
N ALA A 19 0.04 -19.41 0.82
CA ALA A 19 0.04 -18.11 1.49
C ALA A 19 -1.28 -17.91 2.25
N SER A 20 -1.22 -17.43 3.49
CA SER A 20 -2.42 -17.14 4.29
C SER A 20 -3.25 -16.04 3.63
N LEU A 21 -4.55 -16.27 3.43
CA LEU A 21 -5.43 -15.27 2.82
C LEU A 21 -5.51 -14.00 3.69
N GLY A 22 -5.61 -14.17 5.02
CA GLY A 22 -5.61 -13.03 5.93
C GLY A 22 -4.31 -12.21 5.86
N THR A 23 -3.16 -12.87 5.63
CA THR A 23 -1.90 -12.15 5.42
C THR A 23 -1.89 -11.40 4.08
N LEU A 24 -2.47 -11.97 3.03
CA LEU A 24 -2.59 -11.27 1.74
C LEU A 24 -3.53 -10.07 1.82
N PHE A 25 -4.62 -10.16 2.59
CA PHE A 25 -5.50 -9.03 2.90
C PHE A 25 -4.75 -7.91 3.63
N LEU A 26 -3.98 -8.26 4.66
CA LEU A 26 -3.15 -7.27 5.36
C LEU A 26 -2.05 -6.69 4.46
N ALA A 27 -1.49 -7.49 3.54
CA ALA A 27 -0.45 -7.04 2.64
C ALA A 27 -0.96 -5.98 1.66
N VAL A 28 -2.09 -6.23 0.99
CA VAL A 28 -2.68 -5.26 0.05
C VAL A 28 -3.20 -4.01 0.74
N GLN A 29 -3.49 -4.08 2.05
CA GLN A 29 -3.98 -2.96 2.85
C GLN A 29 -2.85 -2.29 3.68
N PHE A 30 -1.62 -2.77 3.56
CA PHE A 30 -0.52 -2.41 4.45
C PHE A 30 -0.23 -0.91 4.45
N VAL A 31 -0.20 -0.30 3.26
CA VAL A 31 0.10 1.13 3.06
C VAL A 31 -0.93 2.00 3.77
N ASP A 32 -2.22 1.76 3.55
CA ASP A 32 -3.33 2.43 4.25
C ASP A 32 -3.30 2.22 5.77
N ILE A 33 -3.04 0.99 6.23
CA ILE A 33 -2.96 0.68 7.66
C ILE A 33 -1.82 1.49 8.31
N LEU A 34 -0.71 1.67 7.59
CA LEU A 34 0.43 2.43 8.06
C LEU A 34 0.23 3.95 7.99
N PHE A 35 -0.53 4.41 7.00
CA PHE A 35 -0.85 5.82 6.77
C PHE A 35 -1.59 6.47 7.94
N PHE A 36 -2.64 5.84 8.47
CA PHE A 36 -3.40 6.45 9.57
C PHE A 36 -2.55 6.75 10.83
N PRO A 37 -1.70 5.83 11.33
CA PRO A 37 -0.73 6.14 12.37
C PRO A 37 0.21 7.30 12.00
N PHE A 38 0.70 7.37 10.76
CA PHE A 38 1.61 8.43 10.33
C PHE A 38 0.94 9.80 10.37
N VAL A 39 -0.33 9.87 9.98
CA VAL A 39 -1.15 11.07 10.09
C VAL A 39 -1.40 11.44 11.54
N MET A 40 -1.76 10.48 12.40
CA MET A 40 -1.97 10.73 13.83
C MET A 40 -0.71 11.26 14.52
N LEU A 41 0.47 10.84 14.06
CA LEU A 41 1.77 11.33 14.53
C LEU A 41 2.20 12.65 13.88
N GLY A 42 1.45 13.17 12.91
CA GLY A 42 1.79 14.39 12.16
C GLY A 42 2.96 14.23 11.16
N ILE A 43 3.36 12.99 10.87
CA ILE A 43 4.41 12.67 9.89
C ILE A 43 3.87 12.85 8.47
N GLU A 44 2.62 12.43 8.25
CA GLU A 44 1.87 12.63 7.02
C GLU A 44 0.64 13.50 7.30
N ARG A 45 0.05 14.12 6.26
CA ARG A 45 -1.09 15.02 6.43
C ARG A 45 -2.21 14.66 5.48
N LEU A 46 -3.43 14.73 6.01
CA LEU A 46 -4.67 14.67 5.26
C LEU A 46 -5.57 15.82 5.71
N ASN A 47 -6.30 16.38 4.75
CA ASN A 47 -7.37 17.32 5.02
C ASN A 47 -8.72 16.63 4.81
N ILE A 48 -9.73 17.10 5.52
CA ILE A 48 -11.10 16.63 5.36
C ILE A 48 -11.88 17.74 4.67
N ILE A 49 -12.18 17.52 3.40
CA ILE A 49 -12.96 18.42 2.56
C ILE A 49 -14.24 17.69 2.16
N GLU A 50 -15.38 18.27 2.49
CA GLU A 50 -16.67 17.70 2.13
C GLU A 50 -16.76 17.51 0.60
N ASN A 51 -17.15 16.32 0.17
CA ASN A 51 -17.21 15.91 -1.23
C ASN A 51 -15.92 16.17 -2.05
N PHE A 52 -14.72 16.03 -1.45
CA PHE A 52 -13.45 16.19 -2.17
C PHE A 52 -13.38 15.39 -3.48
N THR A 53 -13.79 14.12 -3.43
CA THR A 53 -14.11 13.33 -4.63
C THR A 53 -15.51 12.73 -4.50
N SER A 54 -16.00 12.09 -5.56
CA SER A 54 -17.24 11.31 -5.52
C SER A 54 -17.19 10.11 -4.57
N SER A 55 -15.99 9.69 -4.15
CA SER A 55 -15.78 8.45 -3.39
C SER A 55 -15.19 8.66 -1.99
N THR A 56 -14.63 9.84 -1.69
CA THR A 56 -13.98 10.14 -0.41
C THR A 56 -14.02 11.64 -0.08
N HIS A 57 -13.98 11.94 1.22
CA HIS A 57 -13.82 13.29 1.79
C HIS A 57 -12.36 13.63 2.13
N PHE A 58 -11.44 12.69 1.91
CA PHE A 58 -10.03 12.87 2.26
C PHE A 58 -9.26 13.45 1.08
N GLU A 59 -8.66 14.61 1.32
CA GLU A 59 -7.60 15.16 0.49
C GLU A 59 -6.26 14.73 1.11
N LEU A 60 -5.48 13.93 0.39
CA LEU A 60 -4.21 13.39 0.88
C LEU A 60 -3.06 14.36 0.57
N GLU A 61 -2.97 15.43 1.34
CA GLU A 61 -2.06 16.56 1.10
C GLU A 61 -0.57 16.16 1.05
N TYR A 62 -0.12 15.35 2.01
CA TYR A 62 1.31 15.04 2.19
C TYR A 62 1.50 13.60 2.65
N MET A 63 1.91 12.73 1.72
CA MET A 63 2.05 11.29 1.95
C MET A 63 3.30 10.62 1.31
N PRO A 64 4.51 11.22 1.41
CA PRO A 64 5.69 10.68 0.72
C PRO A 64 6.25 9.39 1.35
N TYR A 65 5.91 9.06 2.60
CA TYR A 65 6.51 7.96 3.34
C TYR A 65 5.69 6.67 3.30
N THR A 66 4.41 6.75 2.93
CA THR A 66 3.54 5.59 2.75
C THR A 66 3.15 5.40 1.29
N HIS A 67 2.74 6.48 0.59
CA HIS A 67 2.13 6.41 -0.74
C HIS A 67 3.04 6.80 -1.89
N SER A 68 4.32 7.10 -1.65
CA SER A 68 5.25 7.26 -2.77
C SER A 68 5.62 5.93 -3.40
N LEU A 69 5.94 5.92 -4.70
CA LEU A 69 6.41 4.72 -5.40
C LEU A 69 7.66 4.15 -4.70
N LEU A 70 8.61 5.01 -4.34
CA LEU A 70 9.81 4.59 -3.60
C LEU A 70 9.45 3.99 -2.24
N ALA A 71 8.59 4.64 -1.47
CA ALA A 71 8.19 4.15 -0.15
C ALA A 71 7.50 2.79 -0.24
N THR A 72 6.55 2.61 -1.16
CA THR A 72 5.83 1.33 -1.33
C THR A 72 6.79 0.19 -1.71
N PHE A 73 7.81 0.45 -2.52
CA PHE A 73 8.88 -0.51 -2.80
C PHE A 73 9.73 -0.85 -1.56
N LEU A 74 10.09 0.16 -0.76
CA LEU A 74 10.84 -0.04 0.48
C LEU A 74 10.04 -0.85 1.51
N TRP A 75 8.75 -0.58 1.65
CA TRP A 75 7.85 -1.35 2.52
C TRP A 75 7.67 -2.78 2.02
N ALA A 76 7.49 -2.99 0.71
CA ALA A 76 7.43 -4.33 0.13
C ALA A 76 8.73 -5.13 0.38
N ALA A 77 9.88 -4.49 0.23
CA ALA A 77 11.18 -5.09 0.51
C ALA A 77 11.35 -5.44 2.00
N LEU A 78 10.93 -4.54 2.90
CA LEU A 78 10.95 -4.78 4.35
C LEU A 78 10.05 -5.97 4.73
N ILE A 79 8.82 -6.01 4.21
CA ILE A 79 7.88 -7.11 4.46
C ILE A 79 8.42 -8.42 3.92
N TYR A 80 9.02 -8.42 2.72
CA TYR A 80 9.71 -9.60 2.19
C TYR A 80 10.78 -10.11 3.16
N LEU A 81 11.68 -9.22 3.62
CA LEU A 81 12.77 -9.57 4.53
C LEU A 81 12.24 -10.08 5.88
N LEU A 82 11.21 -9.44 6.43
CA LEU A 82 10.59 -9.84 7.70
C LEU A 82 9.99 -11.25 7.59
N PHE A 83 9.27 -11.56 6.52
CA PHE A 83 8.71 -12.89 6.32
C PHE A 83 9.78 -13.96 6.07
N ARG A 84 10.89 -13.59 5.42
CA ARG A 84 12.02 -14.50 5.19
C ARG A 84 12.81 -14.82 6.46
N THR A 85 12.99 -13.85 7.35
CA THR A 85 13.90 -13.95 8.50
C THR A 85 13.20 -14.29 9.81
N VAL A 86 12.04 -13.68 10.08
CA VAL A 86 11.32 -13.84 11.35
C VAL A 86 10.27 -14.94 11.27
N ARG A 87 9.58 -15.07 10.13
CA ARG A 87 8.54 -16.09 9.92
C ARG A 87 9.05 -17.34 9.20
N SER A 88 10.31 -17.33 8.76
CA SER A 88 10.94 -18.43 7.98
C SER A 88 10.09 -18.88 6.79
N ALA A 89 9.30 -17.98 6.20
CA ALA A 89 8.46 -18.29 5.06
C ALA A 89 9.31 -18.67 3.85
N THR A 90 8.78 -19.53 2.98
CA THR A 90 9.47 -19.85 1.72
C THR A 90 9.66 -18.58 0.88
N ARG A 91 10.69 -18.58 0.01
CA ARG A 91 10.94 -17.43 -0.89
C ARG A 91 9.71 -17.04 -1.68
N ARG A 92 8.96 -18.04 -2.19
CA ARG A 92 7.75 -17.83 -2.97
C ARG A 92 6.62 -17.16 -2.16
N ILE A 93 6.35 -17.64 -0.94
CA ILE A 93 5.31 -17.03 -0.09
C ILE A 93 5.67 -15.58 0.26
N ALA A 94 6.93 -15.33 0.66
CA ALA A 94 7.38 -13.98 0.99
C ALA A 94 7.30 -13.03 -0.21
N LEU A 95 7.65 -13.49 -1.42
CA LEU A 95 7.51 -12.69 -2.65
C LEU A 95 6.05 -12.37 -2.95
N VAL A 96 5.14 -13.34 -2.85
CA VAL A 96 3.71 -13.12 -3.12
C VAL A 96 3.12 -12.09 -2.14
N ILE A 97 3.50 -12.13 -0.87
CA ILE A 97 3.09 -11.13 0.12
C ILE A 97 3.64 -9.75 -0.23
N ALA A 98 4.93 -9.66 -0.57
CA ALA A 98 5.57 -8.39 -0.94
C ALA A 98 4.97 -7.78 -2.23
N ILE A 99 4.63 -8.62 -3.21
CA ILE A 99 3.91 -8.20 -4.43
C ILE A 99 2.53 -7.65 -4.05
N GLY A 100 1.86 -8.24 -3.06
CA GLY A 100 0.60 -7.70 -2.52
C GLY A 100 0.76 -6.26 -2.02
N VAL A 101 1.79 -5.99 -1.21
CA VAL A 101 2.10 -4.63 -0.74
C VAL A 101 2.40 -3.68 -1.91
N MET A 102 3.25 -4.10 -2.83
CA MET A 102 3.68 -3.26 -3.97
C MET A 102 2.54 -2.97 -4.95
N SER A 103 1.57 -3.88 -5.08
CA SER A 103 0.42 -3.70 -5.97
C SER A 103 -0.44 -2.49 -5.61
N TYR A 104 -0.38 -2.04 -4.35
CA TYR A 104 -1.12 -0.90 -3.83
C TYR A 104 -0.93 0.35 -4.70
N TRP A 105 0.33 0.77 -4.90
CA TRP A 105 0.63 2.02 -5.63
C TRP A 105 0.12 1.99 -7.08
N PHE A 106 0.29 0.86 -7.76
CA PHE A 106 -0.13 0.72 -9.16
C PHE A 106 -1.65 0.69 -9.32
N LEU A 107 -2.36 0.11 -8.35
CA LEU A 107 -3.82 0.10 -8.37
C LEU A 107 -4.37 1.49 -8.02
N ASP A 108 -3.73 2.19 -7.10
CA ASP A 108 -4.09 3.56 -6.75
C ASP A 108 -3.86 4.53 -7.91
N LEU A 109 -2.78 4.38 -8.68
CA LEU A 109 -2.52 5.20 -9.87
C LEU A 109 -3.71 5.29 -10.86
N LEU A 110 -4.57 4.27 -10.91
CA LEU A 110 -5.73 4.24 -11.81
C LEU A 110 -6.91 5.10 -11.34
N VAL A 111 -6.93 5.48 -10.07
CA VAL A 111 -8.14 5.92 -9.37
C VAL A 111 -7.90 7.09 -8.42
N HIS A 112 -6.65 7.34 -8.05
CA HIS A 112 -6.27 8.46 -7.22
C HIS A 112 -6.39 9.78 -7.99
N THR A 113 -6.57 10.87 -7.25
CA THR A 113 -6.25 12.20 -7.77
C THR A 113 -4.76 12.27 -8.13
N PRO A 114 -4.30 13.23 -8.97
CA PRO A 114 -2.88 13.36 -9.36
C PRO A 114 -1.96 13.84 -8.22
N ASP A 115 -1.93 13.09 -7.12
CA ASP A 115 -1.27 13.40 -5.86
C ASP A 115 -0.28 12.30 -5.42
N LEU A 116 -0.11 11.22 -6.19
CA LEU A 116 0.77 10.11 -5.85
C LEU A 116 2.24 10.43 -6.17
N PRO A 117 3.11 10.62 -5.16
CA PRO A 117 4.50 10.99 -5.41
C PRO A 117 5.33 9.82 -5.94
N LEU A 118 6.36 10.09 -6.73
CA LEU A 118 7.31 9.05 -7.14
C LEU A 118 8.33 8.71 -6.04
N TRP A 119 8.94 9.70 -5.39
CA TRP A 119 9.97 9.43 -4.35
C TRP A 119 10.01 10.40 -3.18
N SER A 120 9.58 11.64 -3.39
CA SER A 120 9.46 12.68 -2.36
C SER A 120 8.23 13.52 -2.63
N ASP A 121 7.79 14.32 -1.67
CA ASP A 121 6.62 15.18 -1.88
C ASP A 121 6.84 16.19 -3.02
N ASP A 122 8.07 16.70 -3.17
CA ASP A 122 8.47 17.59 -4.28
C ASP A 122 8.67 16.88 -5.64
N SER A 123 8.52 15.54 -5.69
CA SER A 123 8.69 14.79 -6.94
C SER A 123 7.45 14.90 -7.84
N LEU A 124 7.54 14.38 -9.07
CA LEU A 124 6.37 14.28 -9.94
C LEU A 124 5.26 13.51 -9.20
N LYS A 125 4.08 14.11 -9.13
CA LYS A 125 2.85 13.48 -8.65
C LYS A 125 2.04 13.02 -9.85
N LEU A 126 1.66 11.75 -9.85
CA LEU A 126 0.89 11.10 -10.91
C LEU A 126 -0.56 10.90 -10.49
#